data_AF-A0A3B8SXL4-F1
#
_entry.id   AF-A0A3B8SXL4-F1
#
_cell.length_a   1.000
_cell.length_b   1.000
_cell.length_c   1.000
_cell.angle_alpha   90.00
_cell.angle_beta   90.00
_cell.angle_gamma   90.00
#
_symmetry.space_group_name_H-M   'P 1'
#
loop_
_entity.id
_entity.type
_entity.pdbx_description
1 polymer ?
#
loop_
_entity_poly.entity_id
_entity_poly.type
_entity_poly.pdbx_seq_one_letter_code
_entity_poly.pdbx_strand_id
1 'polypeptide(L)'
;MIEASRSIRQGQRSDLALNQSLLSPLMRQLWSLGVRSGRLTEFLRIGREVLGVRLHNRLSILTSFLEPTLMAVLGLLTGGVMLALYQPIFSLGDAL
;
A
#
# COMPACT_ATOMS: atom_id res chain seq x y z
N MET A 1 -13.08 -18.44 9.45
CA MET A 1 -14.40 -17.82 9.18
C MET A 1 -15.58 -18.63 9.75
N ILE A 2 -15.54 -19.97 9.77
CA ILE A 2 -16.64 -20.80 10.28
C ILE A 2 -16.80 -20.73 11.82
N GLU A 3 -15.70 -20.55 12.58
CA GLU A 3 -15.76 -20.40 14.05
C GLU A 3 -16.35 -19.07 14.52
N ALA A 4 -16.04 -17.96 13.83
CA ALA A 4 -16.61 -16.65 14.14
C ALA A 4 -18.15 -16.65 14.01
N SER A 5 -18.67 -17.31 12.98
CA SER A 5 -20.12 -17.45 12.76
C SER A 5 -20.84 -18.36 13.76
N ARG A 6 -20.10 -19.20 14.49
CA ARG A 6 -20.63 -20.10 15.53
C ARG A 6 -20.65 -19.40 16.90
N SER A 7 -19.63 -18.61 17.21
CA SER A 7 -19.53 -17.84 18.46
C SER A 7 -20.51 -16.64 18.51
N ILE A 8 -20.77 -15.97 17.37
CA ILE A 8 -21.78 -14.88 17.29
C ILE A 8 -23.21 -15.40 17.49
N ARG A 9 -23.50 -16.65 17.08
CA ARG A 9 -24.82 -17.29 17.22
C ARG A 9 -25.12 -17.77 18.65
N GLN A 10 -24.08 -17.87 19.50
CA GLN A 10 -24.18 -18.35 20.88
C GLN A 10 -24.24 -17.22 21.92
N GLY A 11 -24.43 -15.96 21.50
CA GLY A 11 -24.53 -14.82 22.43
C GLY A 11 -23.21 -14.40 23.06
N GLN A 12 -22.06 -14.95 22.62
CA GLN A 12 -20.76 -14.44 23.04
C GLN A 12 -20.48 -13.09 22.38
N ARG A 13 -19.92 -12.16 23.17
CA ARG A 13 -19.50 -10.83 22.73
C ARG A 13 -18.66 -10.96 21.45
N SER A 14 -19.19 -10.49 20.32
CA SER A 14 -18.54 -10.55 19.01
C SER A 14 -17.14 -9.90 19.02
N ASP A 15 -16.89 -9.06 20.01
CA ASP A 15 -15.63 -8.44 20.39
C ASP A 15 -14.45 -9.44 20.51
N LEU A 16 -14.67 -10.64 21.04
CA LEU A 16 -13.62 -11.65 21.23
C LEU A 16 -13.30 -12.45 19.95
N ALA A 17 -14.31 -12.70 19.11
CA ALA A 17 -14.15 -13.44 17.86
C ALA A 17 -13.41 -12.63 16.78
N LEU A 18 -13.53 -11.30 16.80
CA LEU A 18 -12.83 -10.40 15.89
C LEU A 18 -11.41 -10.06 16.34
N ASN A 19 -11.08 -10.34 17.61
CA ASN A 19 -9.73 -10.13 18.15
C ASN A 19 -8.68 -11.09 17.55
N GLN A 20 -9.13 -12.21 16.97
CA GLN A 20 -8.28 -13.17 16.25
C GLN A 20 -8.15 -12.86 14.76
N SER A 21 -8.80 -11.80 14.27
CA SER A 21 -8.75 -11.41 12.86
C SER A 21 -7.65 -10.36 12.63
N LEU A 22 -7.00 -10.39 11.46
CA LEU A 22 -6.04 -9.39 10.95
C LEU A 22 -6.66 -8.00 10.71
N LEU A 23 -7.81 -7.72 11.33
CA LEU A 23 -8.55 -6.49 11.16
C LEU A 23 -7.85 -5.35 11.90
N SER A 24 -7.65 -4.26 11.16
CA SER A 24 -7.16 -2.99 11.71
C SER A 24 -7.97 -2.60 12.97
N PRO A 25 -7.34 -2.02 14.01
CA PRO A 25 -8.03 -1.53 15.21
C PRO A 25 -9.26 -0.67 14.91
N LEU A 26 -9.20 0.12 13.83
CA LEU A 26 -10.29 0.95 13.35
C LEU A 26 -11.48 0.11 12.85
N MET A 27 -11.22 -1.01 12.17
CA MET A 27 -12.29 -1.89 11.69
C MET A 27 -13.00 -2.62 12.84
N ARG A 28 -12.27 -2.95 13.92
CA ARG A 28 -12.85 -3.52 15.16
C ARG A 28 -13.78 -2.51 15.85
N GLN A 29 -13.38 -1.25 15.91
CA GLN A 29 -14.21 -0.17 16.47
C GLN A 29 -15.49 0.05 15.65
N LEU A 30 -15.37 0.16 14.32
CA LEU A 30 -16.52 0.31 13.42
C LEU A 30 -17.50 -0.87 13.52
N TRP A 31 -16.98 -2.10 13.65
CA TRP A 31 -17.80 -3.27 13.89
C TRP A 31 -18.56 -3.18 15.22
N SER A 32 -17.85 -2.90 16.32
CA SER A 32 -18.46 -2.82 17.66
C SER A 32 -19.55 -1.74 17.74
N LEU A 33 -19.33 -0.60 17.08
CA LEU A 33 -20.28 0.51 17.03
C LEU A 33 -21.48 0.17 16.16
N GLY A 34 -21.25 -0.43 14.98
CA GLY A 34 -22.30 -0.82 14.05
C GLY A 34 -23.20 -1.95 14.54
N VAL A 35 -22.67 -2.90 15.31
CA VAL A 35 -23.48 -3.95 15.97
C VAL A 35 -24.34 -3.35 17.08
N ARG A 36 -23.78 -2.47 17.92
CA ARG A 36 -24.53 -1.82 19.02
C ARG A 36 -25.61 -0.88 18.52
N SER A 37 -25.39 -0.23 17.38
CA SER A 37 -26.34 0.73 16.79
C SER A 37 -27.31 0.11 15.78
N GLY A 38 -27.20 -1.20 15.50
CA GLY A 38 -27.99 -1.88 14.46
C GLY A 38 -27.69 -1.43 13.02
N ARG A 39 -26.60 -0.67 12.79
CA ARG A 39 -26.24 -0.06 11.48
C ARG A 39 -24.94 -0.64 10.90
N LEU A 40 -24.67 -1.92 11.15
CA LEU A 40 -23.41 -2.58 10.77
C LEU A 40 -23.02 -2.37 9.30
N THR A 41 -23.98 -2.46 8.37
CA THR A 41 -23.75 -2.27 6.94
C THR A 41 -23.17 -0.90 6.61
N GLU A 42 -23.62 0.14 7.33
CA GLU A 42 -23.17 1.50 7.11
C GLU A 42 -21.77 1.75 7.67
N PHE A 43 -21.47 1.22 8.85
CA PHE A 43 -20.13 1.31 9.42
C PHE A 43 -19.09 0.48 8.65
N LEU A 44 -19.47 -0.66 8.07
CA LEU A 44 -18.61 -1.42 7.17
C LEU A 44 -18.33 -0.69 5.86
N ARG A 45 -19.32 0.07 5.33
CA ARG A 45 -19.10 0.95 4.16
C ARG A 45 -18.03 1.99 4.45
N ILE A 46 -18.09 2.64 5.62
CA ILE A 46 -17.07 3.60 6.08
C ILE A 46 -15.70 2.91 6.19
N GLY A 47 -15.65 1.68 6.73
CA GLY A 47 -14.40 0.92 6.84
C GLY A 47 -13.76 0.62 5.47
N ARG A 48 -14.56 0.28 4.46
CA ARG A 48 -14.08 0.05 3.08
C ARG A 48 -13.53 1.33 2.46
N GLU A 49 -14.21 2.46 2.66
CA GLU A 49 -13.77 3.76 2.13
C GLU A 49 -12.45 4.22 2.75
N VAL A 50 -12.32 4.09 4.08
CA VAL A 50 -11.06 4.37 4.79
C VAL A 50 -9.91 3.48 4.31
N LEU A 51 -10.17 2.20 4.05
CA LEU A 51 -9.15 1.29 3.54
C LEU A 51 -8.76 1.65 2.09
N GLY A 52 -9.73 2.03 1.26
CA GLY A 52 -9.50 2.49 -0.11
C GLY A 52 -8.60 3.72 -0.15
N VAL A 53 -8.88 4.73 0.68
CA VAL A 53 -8.05 5.93 0.80
C VAL A 53 -6.63 5.59 1.28
N ARG A 54 -6.49 4.71 2.27
CA ARG A 54 -5.17 4.28 2.76
C ARG A 54 -4.37 3.53 1.71
N LEU A 55 -5.03 2.67 0.93
CA LEU A 55 -4.40 1.95 -0.16
C LEU A 55 -3.95 2.91 -1.25
N HIS A 56 -4.82 3.84 -1.66
CA HIS A 56 -4.51 4.85 -2.66
C HIS A 56 -3.33 5.73 -2.24
N ASN A 57 -3.31 6.23 -1.01
CA ASN A 57 -2.18 7.04 -0.51
C ASN A 57 -0.87 6.26 -0.50
N ARG A 58 -0.90 4.99 -0.09
CA ARG A 58 0.30 4.14 -0.11
C ARG A 58 0.81 3.93 -1.54
N LEU A 59 -0.10 3.67 -2.48
CA LEU A 59 0.25 3.52 -3.90
C LEU A 59 0.80 4.83 -4.47
N SER A 60 0.17 5.96 -4.19
CA SER A 60 0.62 7.29 -4.64
C SER A 60 2.04 7.60 -4.15
N ILE A 61 2.34 7.33 -2.88
CA ILE A 61 3.69 7.48 -2.33
C ILE A 61 4.67 6.55 -3.05
N LEU A 62 4.31 5.28 -3.23
CA LEU A 62 5.16 4.30 -3.90
C LEU A 62 5.47 4.71 -5.35
N THR A 63 4.46 5.17 -6.09
CA THR A 63 4.61 5.69 -7.45
C THR A 63 5.47 6.96 -7.48
N SER A 64 5.28 7.87 -6.51
CA SER A 64 6.07 9.10 -6.40
C SER A 64 7.56 8.86 -6.17
N PHE A 65 7.94 7.70 -5.61
CA PHE A 65 9.35 7.30 -5.50
C PHE A 65 9.85 6.55 -6.74
N LEU A 66 8.95 5.92 -7.49
CA LEU A 66 9.28 5.13 -8.67
C LEU A 66 9.77 6.02 -9.82
N GLU A 67 9.09 7.14 -10.07
CA GLU A 67 9.46 8.13 -11.08
C GLU A 67 10.90 8.67 -10.92
N PRO A 68 11.30 9.24 -9.76
CA PRO A 68 12.66 9.73 -9.58
C PRO A 68 13.71 8.61 -9.62
N THR A 69 13.37 7.41 -9.17
CA THR A 69 14.29 6.25 -9.24
C THR A 69 14.58 5.87 -10.69
N LEU A 70 13.55 5.81 -11.54
CA LEU A 70 13.73 5.54 -12.97
C LEU A 70 14.54 6.64 -13.66
N MET A 71 14.26 7.92 -13.36
CA MET A 71 15.04 9.05 -13.87
C MET A 71 16.51 8.97 -13.48
N ALA A 72 16.82 8.60 -12.22
CA ALA A 72 18.20 8.44 -11.76
C ALA A 72 18.93 7.30 -12.48
N VAL A 73 18.27 6.15 -12.67
CA VAL A 73 18.85 5.02 -13.41
C VAL A 73 19.09 5.37 -14.87
N LEU A 74 18.14 6.02 -15.53
CA LEU A 74 18.28 6.48 -16.92
C LEU A 74 19.43 7.49 -17.07
N GLY A 75 19.50 8.47 -16.18
CA GLY A 75 20.59 9.46 -16.19
C GLY A 75 21.96 8.82 -16.02
N LEU A 76 22.08 7.81 -15.15
CA LEU A 76 23.33 7.08 -14.93
C LEU A 76 23.71 6.24 -16.16
N LEU A 77 22.74 5.56 -16.78
CA LEU A 77 22.97 4.81 -18.02
C LEU A 77 23.41 5.73 -19.17
N THR A 78 22.67 6.81 -19.41
CA THR A 78 23.00 7.75 -20.50
C THR A 78 24.32 8.48 -20.24
N GLY A 79 24.60 8.88 -19.00
CA GLY A 79 25.89 9.47 -18.62
C GLY A 79 27.06 8.51 -18.82
N GLY A 80 26.89 7.23 -18.45
CA GLY A 80 27.89 6.19 -18.69
C GLY A 80 28.17 5.98 -20.18
N VAL A 81 27.12 5.95 -21.02
CA VAL A 81 27.27 5.84 -22.48
C VAL A 81 28.01 7.06 -23.04
N MET A 82 27.68 8.28 -22.61
CA MET A 82 28.37 9.49 -23.06
C MET A 82 29.87 9.45 -22.73
N LEU A 83 30.23 9.04 -21.52
CA LEU A 83 31.63 8.88 -21.12
C LEU A 83 32.35 7.84 -21.97
N ALA A 84 31.71 6.70 -22.23
CA ALA A 84 32.27 5.63 -23.06
C ALA A 84 32.49 6.06 -24.51
N LEU A 85 31.62 6.93 -25.05
CA LEU A 85 31.77 7.48 -26.40
C LEU A 85 32.84 8.58 -26.47
N TYR A 86 33.07 9.33 -25.40
CA TYR A 86 34.10 10.37 -25.37
C TYR A 86 35.52 9.80 -25.35
N GLN A 87 35.77 8.71 -24.62
CA GLN A 87 37.10 8.09 -24.52
C GLN A 87 37.76 7.80 -25.89
N PRO A 88 37.12 7.13 -26.86
CA PRO A 88 37.70 6.89 -28.17
C PRO A 88 37.84 8.16 -29.01
N ILE A 89 36.93 9.14 -28.88
CA ILE A 89 37.03 10.42 -29.59
C ILE A 89 38.33 11.14 -29.20
N PHE A 90 38.67 11.16 -27.91
CA PHE A 90 39.94 11.73 -27.45
C PHE A 90 41.15 10.98 -28.00
N SER A 91 41.11 9.65 -28.05
CA SER A 91 42.21 8.86 -28.61
C SER A 91 42.44 9.09 -30.12
N LEU A 92 41.40 9.46 -30.86
CA LEU A 92 41.52 9.85 -32.28
C LEU A 92 42.09 11.26 -32.45
N GLY A 93 41.83 12.15 -31.49
CA GLY A 93 42.40 13.51 -31.48
C GLY A 93 43.90 13.54 -31.22
N ASP A 94 44.42 12.66 -30.36
CA ASP A 94 45.86 12.55 -30.09
C ASP A 94 46.66 11.88 -31.23
N ALA A 95 45.97 11.19 -32.15
CA ALA A 95 46.60 10.47 -33.26
C ALA A 95 46.75 11.31 -34.54
N LEU A 96 46.26 12.56 -34.56
CA LEU A 96 46.35 13.53 -35.65
C LEU A 96 47.33 14.65 -35.29
#